data_AF-A0AAV9WZD0-F1
#
_entry.id   AF-A0AAV9WZD0-F1
#
_cell.length_a   1.000
_cell.length_b   1.000
_cell.length_c   1.000
_cell.angle_alpha   90.00
_cell.angle_beta   90.00
_cell.angle_gamma   90.00
#
_symmetry.space_group_name_H-M   'P 1'
#
loop_
_entity.id
_entity.type
_entity.pdbx_description
1 polymer ?
#
loop_
_entity_poly.entity_id
_entity_poly.type
_entity_poly.pdbx_seq_one_letter_code
_entity_poly.pdbx_strand_id
1 'polypeptide(L)'
;MTYQDRFNINADQTSRLLNIHHYLKLYNLQGFANGYQLRLPKHTSEVEKGILQARRDWATNVHPVESKSWGCENKEFYSWSDMTLQLAKPERLRVCSYLFEFAFLYDDLVLEDNADTVIENTCATEALGPVTRSRSATTPIKTKKQILQATKTLEAEIRTEIMQIDPVCGKILFSSWRDMLLAAAARDKEYIYENYDDYIRWRLLDAGALFTGMVMLFAMGIQLTDEQKEIADKVLEPCYTALILSNDYFSFDKEWEVFSQVKDKDKKLGNAIWLFMQWNDLSIDAAKKVVRDLIFRAEAEFLRVRNEFLDKAPSHFGSLVKYIDQFYYLVPGNTLWGRTCPRYNKEYRIPLSSVGVRDKPARRGSQRRHMRNGPYPPKPPHTNCPQRVPHATDPVRGSLSALPRLRPRSRN
;
A
#
# COMPACT_ATOMS: atom_id res chain seq x y z
N MET A 1 -4.37 -26.86 21.26
CA MET A 1 -4.99 -25.52 21.27
C MET A 1 -4.28 -24.70 20.19
N THR A 2 -5.00 -24.12 19.23
CA THR A 2 -4.35 -23.28 18.20
C THR A 2 -3.85 -21.97 18.82
N TYR A 3 -2.91 -21.26 18.19
CA TYR A 3 -2.49 -19.95 18.70
C TYR A 3 -3.65 -18.94 18.71
N GLN A 4 -4.59 -19.09 17.76
CA GLN A 4 -5.81 -18.28 17.67
C GLN A 4 -6.68 -18.47 18.91
N ASP A 5 -6.86 -19.70 19.39
CA ASP A 5 -7.57 -19.97 20.64
C ASP A 5 -6.83 -19.37 21.85
N ARG A 6 -5.50 -19.52 21.89
CA ARG A 6 -4.67 -19.02 23.00
C ARG A 6 -4.75 -17.50 23.17
N PHE A 7 -4.88 -16.76 22.07
CA PHE A 7 -4.92 -15.30 22.07
C PHE A 7 -6.31 -14.71 21.82
N ASN A 8 -7.35 -15.56 21.75
CA ASN A 8 -8.71 -15.15 21.40
C ASN A 8 -8.80 -14.33 20.10
N ILE A 9 -8.01 -14.73 19.09
CA ILE A 9 -7.99 -14.07 17.78
C ILE A 9 -8.96 -14.79 16.85
N ASN A 10 -10.12 -14.18 16.66
CA ASN A 10 -11.12 -14.67 15.72
C ASN A 10 -11.21 -13.75 14.49
N ALA A 11 -10.38 -14.02 13.48
CA ALA A 11 -10.39 -13.29 12.22
C ALA A 11 -11.70 -13.46 11.43
N ASP A 12 -12.48 -14.51 11.71
CA ASP A 12 -13.80 -14.71 11.09
C ASP A 12 -14.84 -13.72 11.61
N GLN A 13 -14.61 -12.99 12.70
CA GLN A 13 -15.53 -11.94 13.14
C GLN A 13 -15.52 -10.73 12.20
N THR A 14 -14.35 -10.34 11.70
CA THR A 14 -14.17 -9.08 10.92
C THR A 14 -13.97 -9.32 9.44
N SER A 15 -13.46 -10.48 9.03
CA SER A 15 -13.17 -10.82 7.64
C SER A 15 -13.60 -12.23 7.28
N ARG A 16 -13.59 -12.54 5.98
CA ARG A 16 -13.78 -13.87 5.42
C ARG A 16 -12.53 -14.34 4.68
N LEU A 17 -12.25 -15.64 4.75
CA LEU A 17 -11.17 -16.25 3.99
C LEU A 17 -11.52 -16.23 2.49
N LEU A 18 -10.55 -15.87 1.67
CA LEU A 18 -10.61 -15.99 0.22
C LEU A 18 -9.77 -17.18 -0.24
N ASN A 19 -10.17 -17.83 -1.34
CA ASN A 19 -9.38 -18.89 -1.94
C ASN A 19 -8.18 -18.29 -2.69
N ILE A 20 -7.05 -18.10 -1.99
CA ILE A 20 -5.85 -17.50 -2.58
C ILE A 20 -5.38 -18.25 -3.83
N HIS A 21 -5.49 -19.58 -3.90
CA HIS A 21 -5.13 -20.37 -5.09
C HIS A 21 -5.94 -20.00 -6.33
N HIS A 22 -7.22 -19.64 -6.15
CA HIS A 22 -8.03 -19.12 -7.25
C HIS A 22 -7.43 -17.83 -7.81
N TYR A 23 -7.04 -16.88 -6.95
CA TYR A 23 -6.46 -15.61 -7.36
C TYR A 23 -5.03 -15.74 -7.89
N LEU A 24 -4.20 -16.59 -7.27
CA LEU A 24 -2.85 -16.94 -7.74
C LEU A 24 -2.90 -17.43 -9.20
N LYS A 25 -3.86 -18.31 -9.53
CA LYS A 25 -4.04 -18.84 -10.88
C LYS A 25 -4.67 -17.82 -11.83
N LEU A 26 -5.70 -17.09 -11.38
CA LEU A 26 -6.46 -16.17 -12.23
C LEU A 26 -5.61 -14.98 -12.68
N TYR A 27 -4.79 -14.42 -11.79
CA TYR A 27 -3.98 -13.23 -12.08
C TYR A 27 -2.50 -13.52 -12.33
N ASN A 28 -2.12 -14.80 -12.28
CA ASN A 28 -0.74 -15.27 -12.35
C ASN A 28 0.15 -14.42 -11.43
N LEU A 29 -0.01 -14.60 -10.11
CA LEU A 29 0.80 -13.89 -9.12
C LEU A 29 2.25 -14.44 -9.06
N GLN A 30 2.73 -15.15 -10.09
CA GLN A 30 4.14 -15.51 -10.30
C GLN A 30 4.87 -16.18 -9.11
N GLY A 31 4.14 -16.79 -8.16
CA GLY A 31 4.71 -17.41 -6.96
C GLY A 31 4.81 -16.49 -5.73
N PHE A 32 4.42 -15.22 -5.84
CA PHE A 32 4.31 -14.29 -4.70
C PHE A 32 3.31 -14.78 -3.65
N ALA A 33 3.57 -14.43 -2.39
CA ALA A 33 2.75 -14.74 -1.22
C ALA A 33 2.46 -16.24 -1.04
N ASN A 34 3.42 -17.11 -1.38
CA ASN A 34 3.29 -18.54 -1.16
C ASN A 34 3.25 -18.87 0.35
N GLY A 35 2.31 -19.72 0.76
CA GLY A 35 2.12 -20.09 2.18
C GLY A 35 1.29 -19.10 3.01
N TYR A 36 0.73 -18.05 2.39
CA TYR A 36 -0.11 -17.08 3.06
C TYR A 36 -1.61 -17.36 2.88
N GLN A 37 -2.41 -16.80 3.78
CA GLN A 37 -3.87 -16.76 3.67
C GLN A 37 -4.32 -15.37 3.24
N LEU A 38 -5.24 -15.31 2.27
CA LEU A 38 -5.86 -14.07 1.84
C LEU A 38 -7.22 -13.91 2.51
N ARG A 39 -7.49 -12.73 3.10
CA ARG A 39 -8.77 -12.42 3.73
C ARG A 39 -9.33 -11.08 3.23
N LEU A 40 -10.65 -10.96 3.28
CA LEU A 40 -11.40 -9.76 2.90
C LEU A 40 -12.30 -9.31 4.06
N PRO A 41 -12.31 -8.03 4.44
CA PRO A 41 -13.26 -7.48 5.42
C PRO A 41 -14.70 -7.85 5.07
N LYS A 42 -15.52 -8.11 6.09
CA LYS A 42 -16.95 -8.42 5.88
C LYS A 42 -17.77 -7.19 5.46
N HIS A 43 -17.34 -6.01 5.88
CA HIS A 43 -18.04 -4.74 5.67
C HIS A 43 -17.35 -3.89 4.58
N THR A 44 -17.09 -4.48 3.41
CA THR A 44 -16.44 -3.78 2.27
C THR A 44 -17.22 -2.55 1.80
N SER A 45 -18.53 -2.48 2.05
CA SER A 45 -19.32 -1.28 1.77
C SER A 45 -18.87 -0.06 2.58
N GLU A 46 -18.36 -0.25 3.80
CA GLU A 46 -17.81 0.85 4.60
C GLU A 46 -16.45 1.32 4.06
N VAL A 47 -15.65 0.38 3.54
CA VAL A 47 -14.40 0.70 2.83
C VAL A 47 -14.68 1.56 1.60
N GLU A 48 -15.61 1.11 0.76
CA GLU A 48 -16.02 1.84 -0.46
C GLU A 48 -16.55 3.24 -0.12
N LYS A 49 -17.39 3.38 0.92
CA LYS A 49 -17.88 4.69 1.37
C LYS A 49 -16.74 5.64 1.74
N GLY A 50 -15.74 5.16 2.48
CA GLY A 50 -14.59 5.95 2.88
C GLY A 50 -13.79 6.46 1.67
N ILE A 51 -13.47 5.56 0.74
CA ILE A 51 -12.75 5.89 -0.51
C ILE A 51 -13.54 6.89 -1.34
N LEU A 52 -14.81 6.63 -1.60
CA LEU A 52 -15.64 7.51 -2.43
C LEU A 52 -15.83 8.89 -1.80
N GLN A 53 -15.91 8.97 -0.48
CA GLN A 53 -16.00 10.25 0.21
C GLN A 53 -14.69 11.03 0.10
N ALA A 54 -13.53 10.40 0.35
CA ALA A 54 -12.23 11.03 0.19
C ALA A 54 -12.04 11.59 -1.23
N ARG A 55 -12.41 10.83 -2.27
CA ARG A 55 -12.32 11.28 -3.66
C ARG A 55 -13.25 12.45 -3.96
N ARG A 56 -14.47 12.47 -3.41
CA ARG A 56 -15.40 13.61 -3.58
C ARG A 56 -14.89 14.87 -2.91
N ASP A 57 -14.42 14.75 -1.67
CA ASP A 57 -13.91 15.87 -0.90
C ASP A 57 -12.63 16.41 -1.55
N TRP A 58 -11.75 15.54 -2.03
CA TRP A 58 -10.57 15.91 -2.81
C TRP A 58 -10.92 16.62 -4.12
N ALA A 59 -11.84 16.06 -4.92
CA ALA A 59 -12.26 16.67 -6.19
C ALA A 59 -12.90 18.06 -5.98
N THR A 60 -13.63 18.23 -4.88
CA THR A 60 -14.27 19.50 -4.53
C THR A 60 -13.24 20.51 -4.04
N ASN A 61 -12.39 20.11 -3.10
CA ASN A 61 -11.59 21.02 -2.29
C ASN A 61 -10.14 21.14 -2.72
N VAL A 62 -9.57 20.15 -3.42
CA VAL A 62 -8.16 20.10 -3.81
C VAL A 62 -8.02 20.19 -5.33
N HIS A 63 -8.16 19.08 -6.04
CA HIS A 63 -7.93 19.01 -7.48
C HIS A 63 -8.90 17.98 -8.07
N PRO A 64 -9.48 18.22 -9.26
CA PRO A 64 -10.34 17.22 -9.86
C PRO A 64 -9.56 15.92 -10.07
N VAL A 65 -10.18 14.80 -9.71
CA VAL A 65 -9.55 13.49 -9.84
C VAL A 65 -9.80 12.99 -11.26
N GLU A 66 -9.13 13.62 -12.23
CA GLU A 66 -9.41 13.47 -13.67
C GLU A 66 -8.84 12.19 -14.29
N SER A 67 -8.16 11.36 -13.50
CA SER A 67 -7.63 10.08 -13.96
C SER A 67 -8.00 8.98 -12.96
N LYS A 68 -8.43 7.82 -13.47
CA LYS A 68 -8.64 6.60 -12.68
C LYS A 68 -7.31 5.93 -12.29
N SER A 69 -6.20 6.67 -12.35
CA SER A 69 -4.86 6.17 -12.08
C SER A 69 -4.32 6.57 -10.70
N TRP A 70 -5.12 7.25 -9.88
CA TRP A 70 -4.69 7.77 -8.58
C TRP A 70 -5.46 7.14 -7.44
N GLY A 71 -4.80 7.07 -6.28
CA GLY A 71 -5.40 6.56 -5.06
C GLY A 71 -5.20 5.07 -4.84
N CYS A 72 -5.97 4.56 -3.88
CA CYS A 72 -5.96 3.20 -3.39
C CYS A 72 -7.14 2.35 -3.94
N GLU A 73 -8.07 3.01 -4.64
CA GLU A 73 -9.26 2.42 -5.26
C GLU A 73 -8.94 1.35 -6.32
N ASN A 74 -9.71 0.27 -6.32
CA ASN A 74 -9.74 -0.72 -7.39
C ASN A 74 -11.16 -1.27 -7.53
N LYS A 75 -11.93 -0.70 -8.47
CA LYS A 75 -13.36 -1.02 -8.65
C LYS A 75 -13.62 -2.39 -9.26
N GLU A 76 -12.68 -2.87 -10.07
CA GLU A 76 -12.82 -4.17 -10.74
C GLU A 76 -12.53 -5.33 -9.77
N PHE A 77 -11.69 -5.08 -8.76
CA PHE A 77 -11.29 -6.07 -7.76
C PHE A 77 -11.45 -5.52 -6.33
N TYR A 78 -10.39 -5.58 -5.53
CA TYR A 78 -10.39 -5.13 -4.15
C TYR A 78 -9.47 -3.93 -4.01
N SER A 79 -9.93 -2.89 -3.32
CA SER A 79 -9.13 -1.71 -3.02
C SER A 79 -7.95 -2.05 -2.09
N TRP A 80 -7.00 -1.13 -1.96
CA TRP A 80 -5.92 -1.27 -0.98
C TRP A 80 -6.49 -1.46 0.43
N SER A 81 -7.47 -0.64 0.80
CA SER A 81 -8.13 -0.70 2.10
C SER A 81 -8.82 -2.04 2.35
N ASP A 82 -9.45 -2.65 1.35
CA ASP A 82 -9.98 -4.01 1.45
C ASP A 82 -8.88 -5.04 1.72
N MET A 83 -7.71 -4.84 1.12
CA MET A 83 -6.54 -5.72 1.23
C MET A 83 -5.65 -5.41 2.44
N THR A 84 -6.03 -4.45 3.28
CA THR A 84 -5.20 -3.95 4.39
C THR A 84 -5.94 -3.95 5.74
N LEU A 85 -7.28 -3.91 5.75
CA LEU A 85 -8.08 -3.73 6.97
C LEU A 85 -8.86 -4.99 7.40
N GLN A 86 -8.28 -6.18 7.23
CA GLN A 86 -8.94 -7.47 7.47
C GLN A 86 -9.39 -7.70 8.91
N LEU A 87 -8.66 -7.18 9.90
CA LEU A 87 -8.96 -7.31 11.32
C LEU A 87 -9.54 -6.03 11.95
N ALA A 88 -9.81 -5.02 11.12
CA ALA A 88 -10.35 -3.74 11.55
C ALA A 88 -11.76 -3.87 12.13
N LYS A 89 -12.06 -3.00 13.09
CA LYS A 89 -13.41 -2.84 13.63
C LYS A 89 -14.33 -2.23 12.56
N PRO A 90 -15.55 -2.77 12.36
CA PRO A 90 -16.45 -2.31 11.29
C PRO A 90 -16.69 -0.80 11.29
N GLU A 91 -16.89 -0.21 12.48
CA GLU A 91 -17.15 1.21 12.66
C GLU A 91 -15.94 2.12 12.36
N ARG A 92 -14.73 1.55 12.23
CA ARG A 92 -13.50 2.29 11.88
C ARG A 92 -13.12 2.16 10.42
N LEU A 93 -13.68 1.19 9.69
CA LEU A 93 -13.33 0.91 8.30
C LEU A 93 -13.48 2.13 7.40
N ARG A 94 -14.59 2.87 7.52
CA ARG A 94 -14.87 4.04 6.67
C ARG A 94 -13.79 5.13 6.82
N VAL A 95 -13.51 5.55 8.05
CA VAL A 95 -12.52 6.63 8.30
C VAL A 95 -11.10 6.20 7.96
N CYS A 96 -10.73 4.93 8.21
CA CYS A 96 -9.41 4.42 7.85
C CYS A 96 -9.23 4.34 6.33
N SER A 97 -10.29 3.93 5.61
CA SER A 97 -10.26 3.85 4.15
C SER A 97 -10.21 5.23 3.50
N TYR A 98 -10.89 6.21 4.11
CA TYR A 98 -10.74 7.61 3.73
C TYR A 98 -9.28 8.04 3.91
N LEU A 99 -8.68 7.79 5.08
CA LEU A 99 -7.31 8.20 5.38
C LEU A 99 -6.29 7.60 4.40
N PHE A 100 -6.44 6.33 4.05
CA PHE A 100 -5.60 5.72 3.02
C PHE A 100 -5.79 6.39 1.67
N GLU A 101 -7.03 6.57 1.20
CA GLU A 101 -7.28 7.21 -0.08
C GLU A 101 -6.71 8.64 -0.13
N PHE A 102 -6.88 9.42 0.95
CA PHE A 102 -6.25 10.72 1.12
C PHE A 102 -4.72 10.65 0.99
N ALA A 103 -4.07 9.70 1.67
CA ALA A 103 -2.63 9.54 1.64
C ALA A 103 -2.11 9.21 0.23
N PHE A 104 -2.78 8.29 -0.50
CA PHE A 104 -2.39 7.98 -1.88
C PHE A 104 -2.60 9.15 -2.85
N LEU A 105 -3.69 9.91 -2.70
CA LEU A 105 -3.95 11.11 -3.51
C LEU A 105 -2.94 12.23 -3.22
N TYR A 106 -2.56 12.38 -1.96
CA TYR A 106 -1.51 13.30 -1.53
C TYR A 106 -0.17 12.92 -2.15
N ASP A 107 0.19 11.64 -2.08
CA ASP A 107 1.41 11.11 -2.68
C ASP A 107 1.46 11.32 -4.20
N ASP A 108 0.43 10.92 -4.95
CA ASP A 108 0.37 11.10 -6.42
C ASP A 108 0.48 12.59 -6.82
N LEU A 109 -0.28 13.50 -6.19
CA LEU A 109 -0.38 14.88 -6.65
C LEU A 109 0.69 15.81 -6.05
N VAL A 110 1.00 15.65 -4.76
CA VAL A 110 1.84 16.59 -4.01
C VAL A 110 3.29 16.15 -3.98
N LEU A 111 3.55 14.83 -3.94
CA LEU A 111 4.91 14.29 -3.86
C LEU A 111 5.46 13.91 -5.24
N GLU A 112 4.67 13.24 -6.10
CA GLU A 112 5.14 12.77 -7.42
C GLU A 112 5.05 13.83 -8.55
N ASP A 113 3.95 14.60 -8.67
CA ASP A 113 3.65 15.42 -9.87
C ASP A 113 4.24 16.86 -9.94
N ASN A 114 4.88 17.38 -8.87
CA ASN A 114 5.81 18.54 -8.80
C ASN A 114 5.68 19.31 -7.46
N ALA A 115 6.77 19.42 -6.69
CA ALA A 115 7.63 20.61 -6.71
C ALA A 115 8.59 20.58 -5.51
N ASP A 116 9.85 20.91 -5.79
CA ASP A 116 10.91 21.22 -4.82
C ASP A 116 10.35 21.83 -3.52
N THR A 117 10.81 21.27 -2.40
CA THR A 117 10.49 21.59 -0.99
C THR A 117 9.04 21.37 -0.52
N VAL A 118 8.75 20.15 -0.03
CA VAL A 118 7.53 19.82 0.78
C VAL A 118 7.85 19.62 2.27
N ILE A 119 9.11 19.72 2.68
CA ILE A 119 9.51 19.50 4.07
C ILE A 119 9.87 20.84 4.73
N GLU A 120 8.94 21.78 4.79
CA GLU A 120 9.07 22.95 5.68
C GLU A 120 7.75 23.35 6.36
N ASN A 121 6.61 22.75 5.99
CA ASN A 121 5.30 23.25 6.41
C ASN A 121 4.40 22.25 7.15
N THR A 122 4.92 21.08 7.52
CA THR A 122 4.19 20.06 8.30
C THR A 122 4.52 20.10 9.80
N CYS A 123 5.54 20.88 10.21
CA CYS A 123 5.97 20.98 11.62
C CYS A 123 5.87 22.38 12.26
N ALA A 124 5.41 23.39 11.52
CA ALA A 124 5.06 24.70 12.03
C ALA A 124 3.61 24.99 11.59
N THR A 125 2.65 25.41 12.40
CA THR A 125 2.66 25.99 13.74
C THR A 125 1.20 25.99 14.21
N GLU A 126 1.00 25.88 15.50
CA GLU A 126 -0.19 26.39 16.20
C GLU A 126 -0.43 27.87 15.82
N ALA A 127 -1.71 28.27 15.84
CA ALA A 127 -2.23 29.65 15.86
C ALA A 127 -3.01 30.14 14.61
N LEU A 128 -4.28 30.45 14.89
CA LEU A 128 -5.11 31.59 14.43
C LEU A 128 -5.97 31.49 13.15
N GLY A 129 -7.29 31.68 13.39
CA GLY A 129 -8.05 32.78 12.80
C GLY A 129 -9.15 32.42 11.78
N PRO A 130 -10.37 33.02 11.86
CA PRO A 130 -11.50 32.64 11.03
C PRO A 130 -11.40 33.27 9.63
N VAL A 131 -11.63 32.47 8.58
CA VAL A 131 -11.64 32.94 7.19
C VAL A 131 -13.07 33.10 6.68
N THR A 132 -13.37 34.31 6.22
CA THR A 132 -14.59 34.74 5.54
C THR A 132 -14.70 34.17 4.13
N ARG A 133 -15.94 33.87 3.73
CA ARG A 133 -16.33 33.22 2.47
C ARG A 133 -16.78 34.27 1.43
N SER A 134 -16.35 34.12 0.17
CA SER A 134 -17.05 34.68 -0.99
C SER A 134 -16.80 33.86 -2.27
N ARG A 135 -17.70 34.04 -3.25
CA ARG A 135 -18.23 33.10 -4.25
C ARG A 135 -17.55 33.14 -5.64
N SER A 136 -17.82 32.07 -6.42
CA SER A 136 -18.27 32.05 -7.84
C SER A 136 -17.36 31.51 -8.97
N ALA A 137 -17.77 30.35 -9.49
CA ALA A 137 -17.88 29.87 -10.89
C ALA A 137 -16.77 30.13 -11.95
N THR A 138 -15.95 29.09 -12.12
CA THR A 138 -15.21 28.51 -13.28
C THR A 138 -13.94 28.00 -12.63
N THR A 139 -13.79 26.68 -12.41
CA THR A 139 -12.76 26.15 -11.51
C THR A 139 -11.39 26.70 -11.90
N PRO A 140 -10.84 27.69 -11.17
CA PRO A 140 -9.52 28.19 -11.48
C PRO A 140 -8.56 27.08 -11.12
N ILE A 141 -7.58 26.80 -11.98
CA ILE A 141 -6.50 25.89 -11.63
C ILE A 141 -5.89 26.44 -10.33
N LYS A 142 -5.99 25.67 -9.25
CA LYS A 142 -5.52 26.11 -7.93
C LYS A 142 -4.00 26.22 -7.96
N THR A 143 -3.48 27.28 -7.36
CA THR A 143 -2.04 27.44 -7.12
C THR A 143 -1.53 26.36 -6.15
N LYS A 144 -0.21 26.05 -6.16
CA LYS A 144 0.43 25.11 -5.20
C LYS A 144 0.06 25.42 -3.74
N LYS A 145 0.06 26.71 -3.38
CA LYS A 145 -0.32 27.17 -2.03
C LYS A 145 -1.79 26.84 -1.70
N GLN A 146 -2.70 27.01 -2.66
CA GLN A 146 -4.12 26.68 -2.46
C GLN A 146 -4.36 25.17 -2.37
N ILE A 147 -3.65 24.36 -3.17
CA ILE A 147 -3.68 22.89 -3.08
C ILE A 147 -3.21 22.46 -1.68
N LEU A 148 -2.04 22.94 -1.23
CA LEU A 148 -1.51 22.60 0.08
C LEU A 148 -2.47 23.03 1.21
N GLN A 149 -3.01 24.25 1.15
CA GLN A 149 -3.96 24.71 2.15
C GLN A 149 -5.23 23.84 2.19
N ALA A 150 -5.75 23.43 1.04
CA ALA A 150 -6.90 22.55 0.97
C ALA A 150 -6.60 21.14 1.53
N THR A 151 -5.43 20.59 1.24
CA THR A 151 -5.01 19.30 1.83
C THR A 151 -4.92 19.38 3.35
N LYS A 152 -4.40 20.49 3.89
CA LYS A 152 -4.36 20.74 5.35
C LYS A 152 -5.76 20.82 5.96
N THR A 153 -6.72 21.45 5.28
CA THR A 153 -8.11 21.50 5.74
C THR A 153 -8.72 20.10 5.81
N LEU A 154 -8.57 19.29 4.76
CA LEU A 154 -9.07 17.91 4.76
C LEU A 154 -8.39 17.05 5.83
N GLU A 155 -7.07 17.22 6.04
CA GLU A 155 -6.32 16.55 7.09
C GLU A 155 -6.85 16.93 8.50
N ALA A 156 -7.19 18.19 8.73
CA ALA A 156 -7.77 18.64 10.01
C ALA A 156 -9.18 18.07 10.25
N GLU A 157 -9.99 17.98 9.21
CA GLU A 157 -11.33 17.39 9.27
C GLU A 157 -11.27 15.90 9.61
N ILE A 158 -10.44 15.12 8.89
CA ILE A 158 -10.30 13.68 9.17
C ILE A 158 -9.66 13.44 10.55
N ARG A 159 -8.72 14.29 10.96
CA ARG A 159 -8.13 14.25 12.31
C ARG A 159 -9.19 14.45 13.39
N THR A 160 -10.10 15.39 13.19
CA THR A 160 -11.21 15.63 14.12
C THR A 160 -12.10 14.41 14.23
N GLU A 161 -12.47 13.78 13.11
CA GLU A 161 -13.30 12.58 13.11
C GLU A 161 -12.60 11.39 13.81
N ILE A 162 -11.32 11.14 13.50
CA ILE A 162 -10.53 10.08 14.15
C ILE A 162 -10.48 10.30 15.67
N MET A 163 -10.29 11.54 16.10
CA MET A 163 -10.26 11.91 17.52
C MET A 163 -11.62 11.77 18.20
N GLN A 164 -12.73 11.93 17.49
CA GLN A 164 -14.08 11.68 18.03
C GLN A 164 -14.37 10.18 18.20
N ILE A 165 -13.83 9.33 17.32
CA ILE A 165 -14.01 7.88 17.38
C ILE A 165 -13.20 7.26 18.52
N ASP A 166 -11.93 7.61 18.63
CA ASP A 166 -11.03 7.09 19.67
C ASP A 166 -9.93 8.10 19.96
N PRO A 167 -10.10 8.97 20.98
CA PRO A 167 -9.12 9.99 21.32
C PRO A 167 -7.74 9.43 21.70
N VAL A 168 -7.67 8.21 22.24
CA VAL A 168 -6.42 7.61 22.70
C VAL A 168 -5.63 7.05 21.52
N CYS A 169 -6.25 6.17 20.73
CA CYS A 169 -5.61 5.63 19.54
C CYS A 169 -5.36 6.71 18.48
N GLY A 170 -6.26 7.70 18.37
CA GLY A 170 -6.11 8.84 17.48
C GLY A 170 -4.87 9.68 17.80
N LYS A 171 -4.63 10.01 19.08
CA LYS A 171 -3.41 10.70 19.50
C LYS A 171 -2.15 9.93 19.13
N ILE A 172 -2.14 8.62 19.37
CA ILE A 172 -1.00 7.74 19.04
C ILE A 172 -0.75 7.72 17.53
N LEU A 173 -1.80 7.57 16.72
CA LEU A 173 -1.71 7.59 15.25
C LEU A 173 -1.06 8.89 14.77
N PHE A 174 -1.56 10.04 15.24
CA PHE A 174 -1.07 11.34 14.77
C PHE A 174 0.29 11.73 15.33
N SER A 175 0.64 11.34 16.56
CA SER A 175 2.00 11.55 17.08
C SER A 175 3.00 10.73 16.27
N SER A 176 2.69 9.46 16.02
CA SER A 176 3.57 8.56 15.25
C SER A 176 3.71 9.01 13.80
N TRP A 177 2.63 9.49 13.18
CA TRP A 177 2.70 10.05 11.83
C TRP A 177 3.56 11.32 11.78
N ARG A 178 3.41 12.24 12.75
CA ARG A 178 4.27 13.42 12.85
C ARG A 178 5.74 13.05 13.01
N ASP A 179 6.05 12.09 13.88
CA ASP A 179 7.43 11.69 14.17
C ASP A 179 8.07 11.01 12.93
N MET A 180 7.30 10.24 12.17
CA MET A 180 7.72 9.70 10.87
C MET A 180 8.04 10.81 9.86
N LEU A 181 7.17 11.82 9.74
CA LEU A 181 7.40 12.96 8.83
C LEU A 181 8.66 13.75 9.24
N LEU A 182 8.88 13.96 10.53
CA LEU A 182 10.11 14.57 11.06
C LEU A 182 11.36 13.73 10.77
N ALA A 183 11.26 12.40 10.91
CA ALA A 183 12.35 11.50 10.59
C ALA A 183 12.68 11.52 9.09
N ALA A 184 11.67 11.55 8.21
CA ALA A 184 11.86 11.71 6.77
C ALA A 184 12.42 13.09 6.40
N ALA A 185 12.00 14.14 7.12
CA ALA A 185 12.46 15.52 6.96
C ALA A 185 13.96 15.70 7.19
N ALA A 186 14.48 15.03 8.21
CA ALA A 186 15.87 15.17 8.65
C ALA A 186 16.88 14.47 7.72
N ARG A 187 16.42 13.82 6.65
CA ARG A 187 17.30 13.03 5.77
C ARG A 187 17.81 13.86 4.60
N ASP A 188 19.04 13.60 4.22
CA ASP A 188 19.61 14.10 2.97
C ASP A 188 18.88 13.46 1.78
N LYS A 189 18.33 14.30 0.91
CA LYS A 189 17.57 13.87 -0.28
C LYS A 189 18.48 13.48 -1.44
N GLU A 190 19.76 13.80 -1.36
CA GLU A 190 20.76 13.46 -2.38
C GLU A 190 21.40 12.07 -2.15
N TYR A 191 20.87 11.29 -1.21
CA TYR A 191 21.51 10.07 -0.74
C TYR A 191 21.77 9.06 -1.87
N ILE A 192 23.05 8.71 -2.03
CA ILE A 192 23.49 7.68 -2.96
C ILE A 192 23.39 6.33 -2.26
N TYR A 193 22.47 5.48 -2.72
CA TYR A 193 22.41 4.10 -2.24
C TYR A 193 23.58 3.32 -2.84
N GLU A 194 24.58 2.99 -2.03
CA GLU A 194 25.74 2.23 -2.50
C GLU A 194 25.42 0.73 -2.68
N ASN A 195 24.40 0.24 -1.98
CA ASN A 195 24.00 -1.16 -1.98
C ASN A 195 22.55 -1.35 -1.51
N TYR A 196 22.10 -2.61 -1.60
CA TYR A 196 20.76 -3.06 -1.21
C TYR A 196 20.40 -2.76 0.26
N ASP A 197 21.32 -2.99 1.21
CA ASP A 197 21.03 -2.84 2.64
C ASP A 197 20.81 -1.36 2.99
N ASP A 198 21.61 -0.47 2.42
CA ASP A 198 21.47 0.97 2.61
C ASP A 198 20.17 1.49 1.97
N TYR A 199 19.80 0.96 0.80
CA TYR A 199 18.51 1.27 0.18
C TYR A 199 17.33 0.81 1.04
N ILE A 200 17.32 -0.43 1.56
CA ILE A 200 16.19 -0.93 2.37
C ILE A 200 16.04 -0.14 3.67
N ARG A 201 17.14 0.17 4.37
CA ARG A 201 17.10 1.03 5.56
C ARG A 201 16.56 2.41 5.23
N TRP A 202 16.88 2.92 4.05
CA TRP A 202 16.32 4.18 3.59
C TRP A 202 14.83 4.07 3.28
N ARG A 203 14.47 3.09 2.46
CA ARG A 203 13.12 2.89 1.95
C ARG A 203 12.15 2.49 3.04
N LEU A 204 12.58 1.91 4.16
CA LEU A 204 11.71 1.57 5.29
C LEU A 204 11.01 2.79 5.91
N LEU A 205 11.69 3.92 5.98
CA LEU A 205 11.13 5.17 6.52
C LEU A 205 10.36 5.97 5.47
N ASP A 206 10.75 5.84 4.21
CA ASP A 206 10.13 6.51 3.07
C ASP A 206 8.86 5.78 2.59
N ALA A 207 8.80 4.46 2.76
CA ALA A 207 7.66 3.66 2.36
C ALA A 207 6.48 3.84 3.32
N GLY A 208 5.28 3.85 2.74
CA GLY A 208 4.01 3.90 3.47
C GLY A 208 3.72 2.68 4.37
N ALA A 209 4.65 1.74 4.53
CA ALA A 209 4.50 0.55 5.37
C ALA A 209 4.35 0.89 6.86
N LEU A 210 5.15 1.83 7.38
CA LEU A 210 5.03 2.29 8.78
C LEU A 210 3.70 3.02 9.00
N PHE A 211 3.33 3.91 8.07
CA PHE A 211 2.02 4.58 8.09
C PHE A 211 0.87 3.58 8.09
N THR A 212 0.97 2.56 7.24
CA THR A 212 -0.02 1.48 7.15
C THR A 212 -0.18 0.75 8.49
N GLY A 213 0.92 0.43 9.17
CA GLY A 213 0.89 -0.17 10.51
C GLY A 213 0.19 0.70 11.55
N MET A 214 0.45 2.02 11.53
CA MET A 214 -0.21 2.97 12.44
C MET A 214 -1.73 3.02 12.22
N VAL A 215 -2.16 3.06 10.95
CA VAL A 215 -3.59 3.04 10.60
C VAL A 215 -4.23 1.71 11.01
N MET A 216 -3.54 0.57 10.82
CA MET A 216 -4.01 -0.75 11.26
C MET A 216 -4.24 -0.81 12.77
N LEU A 217 -3.31 -0.29 13.58
CA LEU A 217 -3.45 -0.24 15.04
C LEU A 217 -4.70 0.55 15.44
N PHE A 218 -4.89 1.73 14.85
CA PHE A 218 -6.12 2.52 15.06
C PHE A 218 -7.37 1.76 14.62
N ALA A 219 -7.35 1.15 13.43
CA ALA A 219 -8.48 0.42 12.86
C ALA A 219 -8.90 -0.77 13.73
N MET A 220 -7.95 -1.46 14.35
CA MET A 220 -8.20 -2.56 15.29
C MET A 220 -8.48 -2.09 16.73
N GLY A 221 -8.23 -0.82 17.04
CA GLY A 221 -8.28 -0.28 18.40
C GLY A 221 -7.28 -0.93 19.34
N ILE A 222 -6.05 -1.15 18.84
CA ILE A 222 -4.96 -1.76 19.58
C ILE A 222 -3.94 -0.71 19.98
N GLN A 223 -3.45 -0.82 21.21
CA GLN A 223 -2.30 -0.08 21.70
C GLN A 223 -1.19 -1.09 22.02
N LEU A 224 0.02 -0.79 21.57
CA LEU A 224 1.20 -1.56 21.91
C LEU A 224 2.01 -0.82 22.97
N THR A 225 2.52 -1.56 23.96
CA THR A 225 3.55 -1.05 24.87
C THR A 225 4.86 -0.84 24.12
N ASP A 226 5.80 -0.08 24.68
CA ASP A 226 7.09 0.15 24.02
C ASP A 226 7.89 -1.14 23.83
N GLU A 227 7.81 -2.06 24.81
CA GLU A 227 8.33 -3.42 24.66
C GLU A 227 7.69 -4.15 23.47
N GLN A 228 6.36 -4.09 23.34
CA GLN A 228 5.66 -4.73 22.22
C GLN A 228 6.01 -4.11 20.87
N LYS A 229 6.26 -2.79 20.80
CA LYS A 229 6.71 -2.12 19.58
C LYS A 229 8.11 -2.61 19.18
N GLU A 230 9.05 -2.68 20.11
CA GLU A 230 10.40 -3.18 19.81
C GLU A 230 10.38 -4.62 19.30
N ILE A 231 9.52 -5.47 19.88
CA ILE A 231 9.33 -6.84 19.40
C ILE A 231 8.66 -6.84 18.02
N ALA A 232 7.63 -6.01 17.81
CA ALA A 232 6.95 -5.89 16.53
C ALA A 232 7.94 -5.50 15.42
N ASP A 233 8.82 -4.53 15.66
CA ASP A 233 9.80 -4.07 14.68
C ASP A 233 10.75 -5.20 14.24
N LYS A 234 11.21 -6.02 15.18
CA LYS A 234 12.06 -7.19 14.88
C LYS A 234 11.32 -8.28 14.12
N VAL A 235 10.07 -8.57 14.49
CA VAL A 235 9.28 -9.63 13.85
C VAL A 235 8.80 -9.20 12.46
N LEU A 236 8.49 -7.92 12.28
CA LEU A 236 7.92 -7.36 11.05
C LEU A 236 8.97 -6.85 10.06
N GLU A 237 10.25 -6.73 10.43
CA GLU A 237 11.34 -6.34 9.51
C GLU A 237 11.32 -7.09 8.16
N PRO A 238 11.26 -8.44 8.10
CA PRO A 238 11.17 -9.15 6.83
C PRO A 238 9.84 -8.88 6.10
N CYS A 239 8.74 -8.66 6.83
CA CYS A 239 7.46 -8.28 6.23
C CYS A 239 7.55 -6.90 5.57
N TYR A 240 8.12 -5.90 6.24
CA TYR A 240 8.29 -4.56 5.69
C TYR A 240 9.17 -4.62 4.43
N THR A 241 10.26 -5.37 4.46
CA THR A 241 11.11 -5.60 3.30
C THR A 241 10.32 -6.19 2.12
N ALA A 242 9.50 -7.21 2.36
CA ALA A 242 8.65 -7.80 1.33
C ALA A 242 7.64 -6.79 0.75
N LEU A 243 7.00 -5.99 1.59
CA LEU A 243 6.02 -4.98 1.16
C LEU A 243 6.66 -3.87 0.32
N ILE A 244 7.81 -3.36 0.77
CA ILE A 244 8.61 -2.34 0.08
C ILE A 244 9.01 -2.83 -1.31
N LEU A 245 9.67 -3.98 -1.37
CA LEU A 245 10.17 -4.50 -2.65
C LEU A 245 9.02 -4.90 -3.58
N SER A 246 7.90 -5.38 -3.03
CA SER A 246 6.71 -5.65 -3.82
C SER A 246 6.12 -4.37 -4.42
N ASN A 247 6.08 -3.28 -3.65
CA ASN A 247 5.67 -1.98 -4.17
C ASN A 247 6.59 -1.58 -5.33
N ASP A 248 7.90 -1.53 -5.11
CA ASP A 248 8.88 -1.21 -6.16
C ASP A 248 8.71 -2.10 -7.39
N TYR A 249 8.46 -3.40 -7.21
CA TYR A 249 8.27 -4.35 -8.30
C TYR A 249 7.04 -4.04 -9.14
N PHE A 250 5.88 -3.80 -8.50
CA PHE A 250 4.62 -3.56 -9.21
C PHE A 250 4.50 -2.11 -9.72
N SER A 251 5.12 -1.13 -9.06
CA SER A 251 5.09 0.27 -9.48
C SER A 251 6.15 0.62 -10.52
N PHE A 252 7.18 -0.21 -10.71
CA PHE A 252 8.33 0.11 -11.57
C PHE A 252 7.94 0.57 -12.97
N ASP A 253 7.01 -0.08 -13.64
CA ASP A 253 6.67 0.30 -15.02
C ASP A 253 6.02 1.69 -15.10
N LYS A 254 5.21 2.08 -14.08
CA LYS A 254 4.66 3.44 -13.93
C LYS A 254 5.80 4.44 -13.69
N GLU A 255 6.67 4.14 -12.74
CA GLU A 255 7.74 5.05 -12.31
C GLU A 255 8.81 5.22 -13.40
N TRP A 256 9.17 4.14 -14.09
CA TRP A 256 10.12 4.12 -15.19
C TRP A 256 9.62 4.95 -16.38
N GLU A 257 8.32 4.89 -16.69
CA GLU A 257 7.75 5.73 -17.73
C GLU A 257 7.93 7.23 -17.42
N VAL A 258 7.62 7.64 -16.19
CA VAL A 258 7.80 9.04 -15.75
C VAL A 258 9.28 9.41 -15.75
N PHE A 259 10.13 8.54 -15.20
CA PHE A 259 11.58 8.75 -15.12
C PHE A 259 12.22 8.90 -16.51
N SER A 260 11.85 8.05 -17.47
CA SER A 260 12.40 8.05 -18.83
C SER A 260 12.11 9.31 -19.64
N GLN A 261 11.13 10.12 -19.21
CA GLN A 261 10.77 11.39 -19.85
C GLN A 261 11.58 12.58 -19.29
N VAL A 262 12.26 12.39 -18.17
CA VAL A 262 13.06 13.44 -17.53
C VAL A 262 14.37 13.62 -18.30
N LYS A 263 14.70 14.88 -18.64
CA LYS A 263 15.92 15.22 -19.41
C LYS A 263 17.18 15.32 -18.54
N ASP A 264 17.01 15.36 -17.23
CA ASP A 264 18.11 15.39 -16.27
C ASP A 264 18.77 14.01 -16.18
N LYS A 265 20.04 13.94 -16.57
CA LYS A 265 20.84 12.71 -16.58
C LYS A 265 21.34 12.31 -15.21
N ASP A 266 21.37 13.25 -14.26
CA ASP A 266 21.84 13.01 -12.89
C ASP A 266 20.69 12.57 -11.97
N LYS A 267 19.44 12.66 -12.44
CA LYS A 267 18.27 12.17 -11.71
C LYS A 267 18.37 10.65 -11.53
N LYS A 268 18.14 10.20 -10.30
CA LYS A 268 18.11 8.78 -9.91
C LYS A 268 16.68 8.35 -9.62
N LEU A 269 16.36 7.09 -9.90
CA LEU A 269 15.07 6.51 -9.56
C LEU A 269 15.18 5.72 -8.26
N GLY A 270 14.41 6.12 -7.25
CA GLY A 270 14.36 5.48 -5.93
C GLY A 270 13.61 4.14 -5.90
N ASN A 271 13.91 3.23 -6.82
CA ASN A 271 13.25 1.95 -6.98
C ASN A 271 14.30 0.82 -7.04
N ALA A 272 14.09 -0.26 -6.29
CA ALA A 272 15.01 -1.39 -6.23
C ALA A 272 15.40 -1.96 -7.60
N ILE A 273 14.47 -2.08 -8.54
CA ILE A 273 14.77 -2.63 -9.87
C ILE A 273 15.79 -1.75 -10.59
N TRP A 274 15.57 -0.44 -10.60
CA TRP A 274 16.50 0.49 -11.21
C TRP A 274 17.87 0.45 -10.54
N LEU A 275 17.90 0.40 -9.20
CA LEU A 275 19.16 0.33 -8.44
C LEU A 275 19.94 -0.94 -8.74
N PHE A 276 19.28 -2.11 -8.84
CA PHE A 276 19.95 -3.35 -9.25
C PHE A 276 20.46 -3.31 -10.71
N MET A 277 19.79 -2.57 -11.60
CA MET A 277 20.35 -2.32 -12.93
C MET A 277 21.68 -1.56 -12.81
N GLN A 278 21.75 -0.54 -11.94
CA GLN A 278 22.95 0.28 -11.77
C GLN A 278 24.08 -0.45 -11.03
N TRP A 279 23.77 -1.15 -9.95
CA TRP A 279 24.77 -1.82 -9.11
C TRP A 279 25.39 -3.06 -9.76
N ASN A 280 24.65 -3.72 -10.65
CA ASN A 280 25.02 -5.02 -11.19
C ASN A 280 25.05 -5.10 -12.72
N ASP A 281 24.87 -3.97 -13.42
CA ASP A 281 24.83 -3.89 -14.89
C ASP A 281 23.82 -4.89 -15.49
N LEU A 282 22.60 -4.88 -14.94
CA LEU A 282 21.54 -5.82 -15.30
C LEU A 282 20.54 -5.17 -16.26
N SER A 283 19.98 -6.00 -17.15
CA SER A 283 18.76 -5.63 -17.87
C SER A 283 17.57 -5.50 -16.90
N ILE A 284 16.51 -4.80 -17.34
CA ILE A 284 15.26 -4.68 -16.55
C ILE A 284 14.72 -6.05 -16.14
N ASP A 285 14.69 -7.02 -17.06
CA ASP A 285 14.17 -8.37 -16.78
C ASP A 285 15.04 -9.12 -15.76
N ALA A 286 16.36 -8.99 -15.86
CA ALA A 286 17.29 -9.60 -14.92
C ALA A 286 17.17 -8.95 -13.53
N ALA A 287 17.06 -7.62 -13.46
CA ALA A 287 16.85 -6.89 -12.20
C ALA A 287 15.48 -7.21 -11.57
N LYS A 288 14.40 -7.28 -12.36
CA LYS A 288 13.08 -7.75 -11.90
C LYS A 288 13.16 -9.14 -11.28
N LYS A 289 13.92 -10.06 -11.90
CA LYS A 289 14.12 -11.41 -11.34
C LYS A 289 14.85 -11.36 -9.99
N VAL A 290 15.91 -10.56 -9.86
CA VAL A 290 16.64 -10.38 -8.59
C VAL A 290 15.72 -9.85 -7.49
N VAL A 291 14.96 -8.78 -7.78
CA VAL A 291 14.02 -8.18 -6.83
C VAL A 291 12.93 -9.17 -6.42
N ARG A 292 12.39 -9.94 -7.37
CA ARG A 292 11.42 -11.00 -7.07
C ARG A 292 11.99 -12.06 -6.14
N ASP A 293 13.22 -12.52 -6.38
CA ASP A 293 13.88 -13.51 -5.53
C ASP A 293 14.19 -12.95 -4.12
N LEU A 294 14.39 -11.63 -3.98
CA LEU A 294 14.49 -10.95 -2.69
C LEU A 294 13.13 -10.90 -1.97
N ILE A 295 12.05 -10.59 -2.68
CA ILE A 295 10.68 -10.61 -2.12
C ILE A 295 10.37 -12.00 -1.58
N PHE A 296 10.60 -13.06 -2.34
CA PHE A 296 10.33 -14.43 -1.89
C PHE A 296 11.12 -14.81 -0.63
N ARG A 297 12.37 -14.38 -0.55
CA ARG A 297 13.19 -14.60 0.66
C ARG A 297 12.63 -13.86 1.87
N ALA A 298 12.24 -12.59 1.69
CA ALA A 298 11.65 -11.78 2.75
C ALA A 298 10.28 -12.33 3.21
N GLU A 299 9.42 -12.77 2.27
CA GLU A 299 8.15 -13.42 2.56
C GLU A 299 8.33 -14.73 3.34
N ALA A 300 9.26 -15.58 2.91
CA ALA A 300 9.54 -16.85 3.60
C ALA A 300 10.12 -16.62 5.00
N GLU A 301 11.02 -15.63 5.13
CA GLU A 301 11.61 -15.27 6.41
C GLU A 301 10.58 -14.69 7.38
N PHE A 302 9.65 -13.87 6.91
CA PHE A 302 8.56 -13.37 7.74
C PHE A 302 7.70 -14.51 8.27
N LEU A 303 7.33 -15.49 7.44
CA LEU A 303 6.58 -16.66 7.91
C LEU A 303 7.35 -17.42 9.00
N ARG A 304 8.67 -17.61 8.81
CA ARG A 304 9.53 -18.29 9.78
C ARG A 304 9.58 -17.54 11.11
N VAL A 305 9.98 -16.27 11.10
CA VAL A 305 10.12 -15.44 12.32
C VAL A 305 8.78 -15.24 13.03
N ARG A 306 7.70 -15.02 12.28
CA ARG A 306 6.35 -14.95 12.84
C ARG A 306 5.99 -16.23 13.57
N ASN A 307 6.17 -17.40 12.94
CA ASN A 307 5.79 -18.67 13.56
C ASN A 307 6.63 -18.95 14.82
N GLU A 308 7.93 -18.66 14.79
CA GLU A 308 8.80 -18.78 15.97
C GLU A 308 8.38 -17.84 17.12
N PHE A 309 7.99 -16.61 16.79
CA PHE A 309 7.42 -15.68 17.76
C PHE A 309 6.11 -16.22 18.33
N LEU A 310 5.19 -16.67 17.47
CA LEU A 310 3.90 -17.20 17.90
C LEU A 310 4.08 -18.37 18.84
N ASP A 311 4.99 -19.30 18.58
CA ASP A 311 5.18 -20.48 19.45
C ASP A 311 5.59 -20.08 20.88
N LYS A 312 6.38 -19.02 21.02
CA LYS A 312 6.98 -18.58 22.30
C LYS A 312 6.25 -17.43 22.98
N ALA A 313 5.33 -16.76 22.29
CA ALA A 313 4.70 -15.54 22.78
C ALA A 313 3.88 -15.78 24.08
N PRO A 314 4.11 -14.98 25.14
CA PRO A 314 3.31 -15.04 26.38
C PRO A 314 1.84 -14.74 26.13
N SER A 315 0.94 -15.34 26.92
CA SER A 315 -0.52 -15.19 26.76
C SER A 315 -1.03 -13.74 26.74
N HIS A 316 -0.34 -12.82 27.44
CA HIS A 316 -0.72 -11.41 27.50
C HIS A 316 -0.34 -10.62 26.23
N PHE A 317 0.32 -11.22 25.23
CA PHE A 317 0.71 -10.57 23.98
C PHE A 317 -0.38 -10.59 22.89
N GLY A 318 -1.65 -10.84 23.24
CA GLY A 318 -2.75 -10.95 22.27
C GLY A 318 -2.85 -9.76 21.30
N SER A 319 -2.65 -8.52 21.79
CA SER A 319 -2.62 -7.31 20.96
C SER A 319 -1.50 -7.31 19.91
N LEU A 320 -0.27 -7.66 20.33
CA LEU A 320 0.89 -7.74 19.46
C LEU A 320 0.73 -8.86 18.42
N VAL A 321 0.23 -10.02 18.84
CA VAL A 321 -0.05 -11.14 17.94
C VAL A 321 -1.08 -10.74 16.89
N LYS A 322 -2.16 -10.05 17.28
CA LYS A 322 -3.18 -9.57 16.35
C LYS A 322 -2.62 -8.54 15.37
N TYR A 323 -1.69 -7.69 15.81
CA TYR A 323 -0.98 -6.75 14.95
C TYR A 323 -0.09 -7.46 13.91
N ILE A 324 0.69 -8.46 14.32
CA ILE A 324 1.51 -9.26 13.41
C ILE A 324 0.65 -10.07 12.43
N ASP A 325 -0.49 -10.61 12.88
CA ASP A 325 -1.46 -11.30 12.02
C ASP A 325 -2.06 -10.38 10.95
N GLN A 326 -2.29 -9.12 11.29
CA GLN A 326 -2.78 -8.14 10.33
C GLN A 326 -1.77 -7.92 9.18
N PHE A 327 -0.47 -7.90 9.47
CA PHE A 327 0.58 -7.88 8.44
C PHE A 327 0.67 -9.18 7.64
N TYR A 328 0.50 -10.33 8.30
CA TYR A 328 0.40 -11.61 7.61
C TYR A 328 -0.72 -11.63 6.56
N TYR A 329 -1.90 -11.07 6.86
CA TYR A 329 -2.97 -10.96 5.86
C TYR A 329 -2.71 -9.88 4.80
N LEU A 330 -1.92 -8.84 5.12
CA LEU A 330 -1.57 -7.79 4.17
C LEU A 330 -0.65 -8.30 3.05
N VAL A 331 0.35 -9.15 3.32
CA VAL A 331 1.30 -9.62 2.29
C VAL A 331 0.63 -10.12 0.99
N PRO A 332 -0.31 -11.09 1.03
CA PRO A 332 -1.02 -11.51 -0.17
C PRO A 332 -1.98 -10.45 -0.71
N GLY A 333 -2.53 -9.59 0.17
CA GLY A 333 -3.38 -8.47 -0.22
C GLY A 333 -2.64 -7.41 -1.05
N ASN A 334 -1.44 -7.03 -0.62
CA ASN A 334 -0.53 -6.13 -1.30
C ASN A 334 -0.14 -6.66 -2.67
N THR A 335 0.18 -7.95 -2.75
CA THR A 335 0.49 -8.63 -4.03
C THR A 335 -0.70 -8.58 -4.99
N LEU A 336 -1.89 -8.97 -4.53
CA LEU A 336 -3.09 -8.99 -5.36
C LEU A 336 -3.48 -7.59 -5.82
N TRP A 337 -3.45 -6.62 -4.91
CA TRP A 337 -3.73 -5.22 -5.24
C TRP A 337 -2.69 -4.67 -6.22
N GLY A 338 -1.39 -4.82 -5.95
CA GLY A 338 -0.33 -4.30 -6.81
C GLY A 338 -0.40 -4.86 -8.24
N ARG A 339 -0.78 -6.13 -8.40
CA ARG A 339 -0.96 -6.76 -9.72
C ARG A 339 -2.20 -6.26 -10.47
N THR A 340 -3.22 -5.76 -9.78
CA THR A 340 -4.55 -5.51 -10.37
C THR A 340 -5.02 -4.07 -10.25
N CYS A 341 -4.32 -3.22 -9.49
CA CYS A 341 -4.77 -1.86 -9.24
C CYS A 341 -4.59 -0.97 -10.48
N PRO A 342 -5.59 -0.12 -10.81
CA PRO A 342 -5.48 0.85 -11.89
C PRO A 342 -4.31 1.85 -11.74
N ARG A 343 -3.82 2.03 -10.49
CA ARG A 343 -2.66 2.89 -10.20
C ARG A 343 -1.43 2.43 -10.97
N TYR A 344 -1.06 1.15 -10.87
CA TYR A 344 0.12 0.59 -11.53
C TYR A 344 -0.16 0.00 -12.91
N ASN A 345 -1.39 -0.46 -13.15
CA ASN A 345 -1.72 -1.27 -14.31
C ASN A 345 -2.70 -0.51 -15.22
N LYS A 346 -2.20 0.01 -16.34
CA LYS A 346 -2.97 0.86 -17.27
C LYS A 346 -4.18 0.14 -17.87
N GLU A 347 -4.09 -1.17 -18.06
CA GLU A 347 -5.16 -1.99 -18.64
C GLU A 347 -6.43 -2.03 -17.79
N TYR A 348 -6.34 -1.74 -16.49
CA TYR A 348 -7.49 -1.67 -15.59
C TYR A 348 -8.02 -0.24 -15.42
N ARG A 349 -7.46 0.76 -16.12
CA ARG A 349 -7.96 2.13 -16.13
C ARG A 349 -9.17 2.21 -17.06
N ILE A 350 -10.36 2.38 -16.49
CA ILE A 350 -11.59 2.49 -17.28
C ILE A 350 -11.58 3.85 -18.05
N PRO A 351 -11.77 3.88 -19.39
CA PRO A 351 -11.74 5.13 -20.17
C PRO A 351 -12.77 6.17 -19.72
N LEU A 352 -12.44 7.48 -19.79
CA LEU A 352 -13.34 8.59 -19.40
C LEU A 352 -14.66 8.56 -20.18
N SER A 353 -14.64 8.12 -21.44
CA SER A 353 -15.82 8.03 -22.33
C SER A 353 -16.90 7.04 -21.88
N SER A 354 -16.58 6.14 -20.94
CA SER A 354 -17.53 5.17 -20.38
C SER A 354 -18.14 5.59 -19.04
N VAL A 355 -17.71 6.73 -18.48
CA VAL A 355 -18.37 7.39 -17.34
C VAL A 355 -19.46 8.31 -17.88
N GLY A 356 -20.47 7.71 -18.50
CA GLY A 356 -21.65 8.44 -18.94
C GLY A 356 -22.35 9.10 -17.77
N VAL A 357 -22.51 10.42 -17.87
CA VAL A 357 -23.42 11.26 -17.09
C VAL A 357 -24.75 10.52 -16.88
N ARG A 358 -24.99 10.02 -15.66
CA ARG A 358 -26.36 9.65 -15.26
C ARG A 358 -27.07 10.91 -14.79
N ASP A 359 -27.51 11.71 -15.76
CA ASP A 359 -28.43 12.81 -15.50
C ASP A 359 -29.85 12.27 -15.31
N LYS A 360 -30.39 12.61 -14.13
CA LYS A 360 -31.80 12.71 -13.68
C LYS A 360 -32.68 11.44 -13.59
N PRO A 361 -33.56 11.36 -12.57
CA PRO A 361 -34.43 10.22 -12.34
C PRO A 361 -35.67 10.28 -13.24
N ALA A 362 -35.75 9.39 -14.22
CA ALA A 362 -37.03 9.12 -14.90
C ALA A 362 -37.91 8.23 -14.01
N ARG A 363 -39.17 8.62 -13.90
CA ARG A 363 -40.23 8.02 -13.07
C ARG A 363 -40.43 6.52 -13.36
N ARG A 364 -40.77 5.82 -12.27
CA ARG A 364 -41.30 4.44 -12.12
C ARG A 364 -41.74 3.72 -13.40
N GLY A 365 -41.17 2.54 -13.60
CA GLY A 365 -41.77 1.40 -14.30
C GLY A 365 -41.32 0.11 -13.63
N SER A 366 -42.23 -0.59 -12.98
CA SER A 366 -41.99 -1.81 -12.23
C SER A 366 -41.55 -2.95 -13.15
N GLN A 367 -40.32 -3.47 -12.97
CA GLN A 367 -40.00 -4.84 -13.34
C GLN A 367 -38.96 -5.39 -12.36
N ARG A 368 -39.40 -6.39 -11.58
CA ARG A 368 -38.57 -7.19 -10.69
C ARG A 368 -37.43 -7.82 -11.50
N ARG A 369 -36.18 -7.44 -11.25
CA ARG A 369 -35.01 -8.27 -11.58
C ARG A 369 -34.49 -8.91 -10.31
N HIS A 370 -34.44 -10.23 -10.34
CA HIS A 370 -33.89 -11.08 -9.29
C HIS A 370 -32.48 -10.65 -8.89
N MET A 371 -32.26 -10.54 -7.58
CA MET A 371 -30.93 -10.50 -6.98
C MET A 371 -30.17 -11.77 -7.37
N ARG A 372 -29.13 -11.64 -8.19
CA ARG A 372 -28.09 -12.66 -8.28
C ARG A 372 -27.08 -12.39 -7.16
N ASN A 373 -27.22 -13.14 -6.08
CA ASN A 373 -26.13 -13.41 -5.15
C ASN A 373 -25.11 -14.32 -5.86
N GLY A 374 -23.84 -13.92 -5.92
CA GLY A 374 -22.73 -14.72 -6.43
C GLY A 374 -21.39 -13.98 -6.34
N PRO A 375 -20.31 -14.56 -5.75
CA PRO A 375 -19.12 -13.82 -5.34
C PRO A 375 -17.93 -14.01 -6.31
N TYR A 376 -18.05 -13.59 -7.58
CA TYR A 376 -16.90 -13.69 -8.51
C TYR A 376 -16.71 -12.41 -9.32
N PRO A 377 -15.50 -11.82 -9.31
CA PRO A 377 -15.14 -10.72 -10.20
C PRO A 377 -14.95 -11.23 -11.65
N PRO A 378 -15.05 -10.34 -12.65
CA PRO A 378 -14.88 -10.70 -14.06
C PRO A 378 -13.46 -11.21 -14.37
N LYS A 379 -13.35 -12.04 -15.42
CA LYS A 379 -12.06 -12.59 -15.91
C LYS A 379 -11.17 -11.47 -16.45
N PRO A 380 -9.82 -11.55 -16.30
CA PRO A 380 -8.89 -10.57 -16.87
C PRO A 380 -9.00 -10.53 -18.41
N PRO A 381 -8.72 -9.38 -19.04
CA PRO A 381 -8.70 -9.25 -20.49
C PRO A 381 -7.62 -10.16 -21.10
N HIS A 382 -7.96 -10.85 -22.19
CA HIS A 382 -7.06 -11.76 -22.89
C HIS A 382 -5.86 -11.01 -23.47
N THR A 383 -4.66 -11.23 -22.94
CA THR A 383 -3.41 -10.91 -23.64
C THR A 383 -3.07 -12.08 -24.58
N ASN A 384 -2.95 -11.79 -25.87
CA ASN A 384 -2.50 -12.74 -26.88
C ASN A 384 -1.08 -13.20 -26.52
N CYS A 385 -0.94 -14.48 -26.17
CA CYS A 385 0.35 -15.14 -25.97
C CYS A 385 0.90 -15.54 -27.35
N PRO A 386 2.17 -15.25 -27.70
CA PRO A 386 2.77 -15.81 -28.90
C PRO A 386 2.99 -17.32 -28.73
N GLN A 387 2.86 -18.03 -29.84
CA GLN A 387 2.77 -19.48 -29.96
C GLN A 387 3.99 -20.26 -29.45
N ARG A 388 3.69 -21.52 -29.10
CA ARG A 388 4.60 -22.63 -28.74
C ARG A 388 5.87 -22.73 -29.59
N VAL A 389 6.98 -23.08 -28.92
CA VAL A 389 8.16 -23.73 -29.51
C VAL A 389 8.52 -24.94 -28.62
N PRO A 390 9.01 -26.08 -29.17
CA PRO A 390 8.75 -27.43 -28.62
C PRO A 390 9.74 -27.95 -27.59
N HIS A 391 9.31 -29.02 -26.91
CA HIS A 391 10.06 -29.89 -26.00
C HIS A 391 11.50 -30.21 -26.46
N ALA A 392 12.45 -30.08 -25.53
CA ALA A 392 13.70 -30.81 -25.54
C ALA A 392 14.08 -31.23 -24.11
N THR A 393 13.97 -32.54 -23.89
CA THR A 393 14.78 -33.45 -23.04
C THR A 393 15.66 -32.90 -21.92
N ASP A 394 15.43 -33.43 -20.70
CA ASP A 394 16.41 -33.66 -19.63
C ASP A 394 17.73 -34.25 -20.19
N PRO A 395 18.92 -33.94 -19.64
CA PRO A 395 19.31 -34.60 -18.39
C PRO A 395 20.34 -33.90 -17.45
N VAL A 396 20.49 -34.52 -16.27
CA VAL A 396 21.68 -34.61 -15.39
C VAL A 396 21.76 -33.72 -14.14
N ARG A 397 21.67 -34.42 -12.99
CA ARG A 397 22.16 -34.08 -11.65
C ARG A 397 23.58 -33.48 -11.66
N GLY A 398 23.76 -32.30 -11.06
CA GLY A 398 25.07 -31.72 -10.79
C GLY A 398 25.06 -30.72 -9.63
N SER A 399 25.54 -31.19 -8.48
CA SER A 399 26.20 -30.48 -7.37
C SER A 399 25.85 -29.02 -7.04
N LEU A 400 25.19 -28.85 -5.89
CA LEU A 400 25.21 -27.66 -5.03
C LEU A 400 26.66 -27.31 -4.61
N SER A 401 27.17 -26.14 -4.99
CA SER A 401 28.11 -25.33 -4.19
C SER A 401 28.66 -24.14 -4.98
N ALA A 402 28.79 -22.99 -4.31
CA ALA A 402 29.59 -21.80 -4.63
C ALA A 402 28.91 -20.64 -5.39
N LEU A 403 28.38 -19.69 -4.61
CA LEU A 403 28.51 -18.26 -4.91
C LEU A 403 29.60 -17.68 -3.98
N PRO A 404 30.47 -16.77 -4.47
CA PRO A 404 31.67 -16.35 -3.74
C PRO A 404 31.33 -15.40 -2.59
N ARG A 405 31.93 -15.67 -1.42
CA ARG A 405 31.94 -14.77 -0.26
C ARG A 405 32.71 -13.49 -0.61
N LEU A 406 32.03 -12.35 -0.58
CA LEU A 406 32.66 -11.03 -0.65
C LEU A 406 33.54 -10.83 0.61
N ARG A 407 34.85 -10.64 0.41
CA ARG A 407 35.76 -10.18 1.46
C ARG A 407 35.71 -8.65 1.57
N PRO A 408 35.77 -8.07 2.77
CA PRO A 408 35.93 -6.63 2.92
C PRO A 408 37.34 -6.22 2.46
N ARG A 409 37.43 -5.21 1.58
CA ARG A 409 38.69 -4.54 1.28
C ARG A 409 39.04 -3.60 2.43
N SER A 410 40.22 -3.83 2.99
CA SER A 410 40.90 -2.95 3.93
C SER A 410 41.20 -1.58 3.29
N ARG A 411 40.96 -0.53 4.07
CA ARG A 411 41.39 0.84 3.80
C ARG A 411 42.90 0.90 3.57
N ASN A 412 43.31 1.66 2.55
CA ASN A 412 44.50 2.52 2.55
C ASN A 412 44.11 3.83 1.89
#